data_AF-A0A327YEB1-F1
#
_entry.id   AF-A0A327YEB1-F1
#
_cell.length_a   1.000
_cell.length_b   1.000
_cell.length_c   1.000
_cell.angle_alpha   90.00
_cell.angle_beta   90.00
_cell.angle_gamma   90.00
#
_symmetry.space_group_name_H-M   'P 1'
#
loop_
_entity.id
_entity.type
_entity.pdbx_description
1 polymer ?
#
loop_
_entity_poly.entity_id
_entity_poly.type
_entity_poly.pdbx_seq_one_letter_code
_entity_poly.pdbx_strand_id
1 'polypeptide(L)'
;MLYLNSKVMKNDLMVLHGITPNKSLEVKFPYVPDMYLSHFIRGYFDGDGNINPDGYVVSFVGGSLDFMVALENHLKPRGFEVNLTKKEKHIRLYMSGRKTIKEFYDWMYYDKGLYLKRKFEAFPDKNLDAETLQNAKLKKTKQAVAERKKAFIDEYRKSYCVHQACETAGITLGTYYTWLKRDKSFNEEFYNFIK
;
A
#
# COMPACT_ATOMS: atom_id res chain seq x y z
N MET A 1 22.09 -18.47 2.32
CA MET A 1 21.84 -18.22 0.89
C MET A 1 21.63 -19.58 0.23
N LEU A 2 20.52 -19.78 -0.48
CA LEU A 2 20.23 -21.05 -1.16
C LEU A 2 20.82 -21.02 -2.58
N TYR A 3 21.59 -22.04 -2.94
CA TYR A 3 22.14 -22.20 -4.29
C TYR A 3 21.44 -23.35 -5.00
N LEU A 4 20.88 -23.08 -6.19
CA LEU A 4 20.25 -24.09 -7.04
C LEU A 4 21.04 -24.19 -8.36
N ASN A 5 21.67 -25.35 -8.59
CA ASN A 5 22.57 -25.58 -9.73
C ASN A 5 21.92 -26.50 -10.78
N SER A 6 20.76 -26.10 -11.32
CA SER A 6 20.09 -26.84 -12.40
C SER A 6 20.26 -26.10 -13.73
N LYS A 7 20.97 -26.72 -14.68
CA LYS A 7 21.14 -26.19 -16.04
C LYS A 7 19.80 -26.08 -16.77
N VAL A 8 18.93 -27.07 -16.59
CA VAL A 8 17.59 -27.11 -17.20
C VAL A 8 16.76 -25.93 -16.70
N MET A 9 16.61 -25.76 -15.38
CA MET A 9 15.84 -24.64 -14.83
C MET A 9 16.39 -23.28 -15.23
N LYS A 10 17.73 -23.12 -15.24
CA LYS A 10 18.36 -21.88 -15.69
C LYS A 10 17.96 -21.56 -17.13
N ASN A 11 18.06 -22.55 -18.03
CA ASN A 11 17.72 -22.36 -19.43
C ASN A 11 16.24 -22.06 -19.61
N ASP A 12 15.35 -22.76 -18.90
CA ASP A 12 13.90 -22.52 -18.98
C ASP A 12 13.56 -21.10 -18.51
N LEU A 13 14.13 -20.65 -17.38
CA LEU A 13 13.96 -19.29 -16.89
C LEU A 13 14.42 -18.25 -17.91
N MET A 14 15.58 -18.48 -18.54
CA MET A 14 16.13 -17.55 -19.52
C MET A 14 15.33 -17.54 -20.84
N VAL A 15 15.05 -18.72 -21.40
CA VAL A 15 14.48 -18.87 -22.75
C VAL A 15 12.96 -18.72 -22.76
N LEU A 16 12.27 -19.33 -21.79
CA LEU A 16 10.79 -19.31 -21.75
C LEU A 16 10.26 -18.05 -21.07
N HIS A 17 10.98 -17.54 -20.07
CA HIS A 17 10.50 -16.46 -19.22
C HIS A 17 11.32 -15.17 -19.30
N GLY A 18 12.40 -15.13 -20.12
CA GLY A 18 13.20 -13.92 -20.32
C GLY A 18 13.98 -13.47 -19.09
N ILE A 19 14.25 -14.37 -18.13
CA ILE A 19 14.97 -14.06 -16.89
C ILE A 19 16.48 -14.04 -17.15
N THR A 20 17.06 -12.84 -17.27
CA THR A 20 18.51 -12.67 -17.49
C THR A 20 19.30 -12.52 -16.18
N PRO A 21 20.64 -12.73 -16.20
CA PRO A 21 21.50 -12.38 -15.07
C PRO A 21 21.46 -10.87 -14.75
N ASN A 22 21.63 -10.49 -13.48
CA ASN A 22 21.61 -9.08 -13.01
C ASN A 22 20.35 -8.27 -13.36
N LYS A 23 19.24 -8.96 -13.67
CA LYS A 23 17.96 -8.38 -14.11
C LYS A 23 17.18 -7.55 -13.08
N SER A 24 17.71 -7.27 -11.89
CA SER A 24 16.92 -6.68 -10.79
C SER A 24 16.25 -5.35 -11.18
N LEU A 25 16.81 -4.63 -12.17
CA LEU A 25 16.30 -3.37 -12.69
C LEU A 25 15.47 -3.51 -13.98
N GLU A 26 15.55 -4.64 -14.68
CA GLU A 26 15.00 -4.82 -16.03
C GLU A 26 14.05 -6.02 -16.17
N VAL A 27 13.82 -6.76 -15.07
CA VAL A 27 12.91 -7.90 -15.06
C VAL A 27 11.52 -7.47 -15.52
N LYS A 28 10.93 -8.22 -16.45
CA LYS A 28 9.56 -7.97 -16.92
C LYS A 28 8.58 -8.87 -16.19
N PHE A 29 7.34 -8.40 -16.06
CA PHE A 29 6.26 -9.23 -15.56
C PHE A 29 5.97 -10.32 -16.61
N PRO A 30 6.06 -11.62 -16.27
CA PRO A 30 5.85 -12.68 -17.23
C PRO A 30 4.37 -12.78 -17.62
N TYR A 31 4.06 -13.39 -18.75
CA TYR A 31 2.68 -13.78 -19.04
C TYR A 31 2.24 -14.85 -18.03
N VAL A 32 1.16 -14.56 -17.31
CA VAL A 32 0.53 -15.48 -16.35
C VAL A 32 -0.95 -15.55 -16.68
N PRO A 33 -1.50 -16.73 -17.02
CA PRO A 33 -2.94 -16.88 -17.20
C PRO A 33 -3.70 -16.42 -15.96
N ASP A 34 -4.86 -15.78 -16.15
CA ASP A 34 -5.60 -15.14 -15.05
C ASP A 34 -5.94 -16.10 -13.91
N MET A 35 -6.21 -17.37 -14.20
CA MET A 35 -6.48 -18.41 -13.20
C MET A 35 -5.30 -18.70 -12.27
N TYR A 36 -4.06 -18.41 -12.70
CA TYR A 36 -2.83 -18.63 -11.92
C TYR A 36 -2.24 -17.34 -11.36
N LEU A 37 -2.84 -16.19 -11.67
CA LEU A 37 -2.29 -14.89 -11.29
C LEU A 37 -2.22 -14.69 -9.78
N SER A 38 -3.23 -15.15 -9.04
CA SER A 38 -3.23 -15.12 -7.57
C SER A 38 -2.07 -15.93 -6.99
N HIS A 39 -1.76 -17.10 -7.56
CA HIS A 39 -0.63 -17.92 -7.15
C HIS A 39 0.72 -17.27 -7.46
N PHE A 40 0.86 -16.66 -8.64
CA PHE A 40 2.09 -15.95 -9.01
C PHE A 40 2.35 -14.76 -8.06
N ILE A 41 1.32 -13.93 -7.83
CA ILE A 41 1.43 -12.77 -6.94
C ILE A 41 1.65 -13.21 -5.49
N ARG A 42 1.01 -14.30 -5.03
CA ARG A 42 1.30 -14.91 -3.72
C ARG A 42 2.76 -15.34 -3.61
N GLY A 43 3.30 -16.02 -4.62
CA GLY A 43 4.71 -16.44 -4.64
C GLY A 43 5.66 -15.24 -4.59
N TYR A 44 5.37 -14.19 -5.35
CA TYR A 44 6.16 -12.95 -5.31
C TYR A 44 6.06 -12.24 -3.95
N PHE A 45 4.85 -12.15 -3.39
CA PHE A 45 4.61 -11.57 -2.06
C PHE A 45 5.32 -12.36 -0.95
N ASP A 46 5.27 -13.68 -1.00
CA ASP A 46 5.89 -14.54 0.01
C ASP A 46 7.42 -14.41 -0.04
N GLY A 47 7.98 -14.28 -1.25
CA GLY A 47 9.41 -14.06 -1.47
C GLY A 47 9.89 -12.68 -1.01
N ASP A 48 9.27 -11.62 -1.52
CA ASP A 48 9.82 -10.25 -1.46
C ASP A 48 8.78 -9.18 -1.01
N GLY A 49 7.53 -9.59 -0.82
CA GLY A 49 6.48 -8.72 -0.29
C GLY A 49 6.64 -8.45 1.21
N ASN A 50 5.94 -7.42 1.68
CA ASN A 50 5.89 -7.02 3.07
C ASN A 50 4.46 -6.72 3.52
N ILE A 51 4.14 -7.07 4.78
CA ILE A 51 2.87 -6.74 5.45
C ILE A 51 3.22 -5.98 6.74
N ASN A 52 2.56 -4.84 6.94
CA ASN A 52 2.49 -4.13 8.22
C ASN A 52 1.06 -4.30 8.76
N PRO A 53 0.84 -5.20 9.74
CA PRO A 53 -0.50 -5.52 10.24
C PRO A 53 -1.15 -4.32 10.96
N ASP A 54 -0.39 -3.60 11.78
CA ASP A 54 -0.89 -2.47 12.56
C ASP A 54 -1.36 -1.30 11.67
N GLY A 55 -0.62 -1.10 10.58
CA GLY A 55 -0.94 -0.07 9.59
C GLY A 55 -1.96 -0.52 8.54
N TYR A 56 -2.31 -1.81 8.50
CA TYR A 56 -3.02 -2.45 7.39
C TYR A 56 -2.39 -2.07 6.04
N VAL A 57 -1.10 -2.36 5.85
CA VAL A 57 -0.36 -2.03 4.63
C VAL A 57 0.33 -3.26 4.07
N VAL A 58 0.04 -3.60 2.82
CA VAL A 58 0.84 -4.56 2.03
C VAL A 58 1.68 -3.77 1.04
N SER A 59 2.95 -4.14 0.88
CA SER A 59 3.82 -3.51 -0.11
C SER A 59 4.78 -4.49 -0.77
N PHE A 60 5.05 -4.21 -2.04
CA PHE A 60 6.09 -4.81 -2.85
C PHE A 60 7.18 -3.77 -3.08
N VAL A 61 8.44 -4.20 -3.09
CA VAL A 61 9.58 -3.34 -3.39
C VAL A 61 10.37 -4.01 -4.50
N GLY A 62 10.72 -3.25 -5.54
CA GLY A 62 11.42 -3.79 -6.69
C GLY A 62 12.27 -2.74 -7.40
N GLY A 63 13.24 -3.19 -8.19
CA GLY A 63 14.09 -2.32 -9.00
C GLY A 63 13.54 -2.03 -10.39
N SER A 64 12.73 -2.94 -10.94
CA SER A 64 12.15 -2.80 -12.28
C SER A 64 10.84 -2.00 -12.25
N LEU A 65 10.82 -0.87 -12.94
CA LEU A 65 9.62 -0.05 -13.08
C LEU A 65 8.55 -0.77 -13.90
N ASP A 66 8.96 -1.39 -15.01
CA ASP A 66 8.07 -2.12 -15.92
C ASP A 66 7.33 -3.24 -15.19
N PHE A 67 8.04 -3.99 -14.33
CA PHE A 67 7.43 -5.04 -13.52
C PHE A 67 6.37 -4.46 -12.56
N MET A 68 6.70 -3.36 -11.89
CA MET A 68 5.82 -2.76 -10.87
C MET A 68 4.60 -2.09 -11.49
N VAL A 69 4.73 -1.48 -12.67
CA VAL A 69 3.60 -0.94 -13.44
C VAL A 69 2.71 -2.06 -13.96
N ALA A 70 3.29 -3.16 -14.46
CA ALA A 70 2.51 -4.32 -14.86
C ALA A 70 1.75 -4.94 -13.67
N LEU A 71 2.39 -5.06 -12.50
CA LEU A 71 1.74 -5.52 -11.27
C LEU A 71 0.58 -4.60 -10.88
N GLU A 72 0.75 -3.28 -10.96
CA GLU A 72 -0.33 -2.30 -10.75
C GLU A 72 -1.51 -2.54 -11.71
N ASN A 73 -1.23 -2.75 -12.99
CA ASN A 73 -2.25 -2.98 -14.02
C ASN A 73 -2.99 -4.32 -13.84
N HIS A 74 -2.39 -5.28 -13.15
CA HIS A 74 -3.08 -6.51 -12.76
C HIS A 74 -3.97 -6.33 -11.53
N LEU A 75 -3.58 -5.46 -10.59
CA LEU A 75 -4.28 -5.27 -9.31
C LEU A 75 -5.47 -4.29 -9.42
N LYS A 76 -5.32 -3.17 -10.15
CA LYS A 76 -6.37 -2.15 -10.27
C LYS A 76 -7.70 -2.68 -10.85
N PRO A 77 -7.73 -3.44 -11.95
CA PRO A 77 -8.99 -3.97 -12.51
C PRO A 77 -9.71 -4.93 -11.59
N ARG A 78 -9.03 -5.47 -10.57
CA ARG A 78 -9.60 -6.37 -9.56
C ARG A 78 -10.18 -5.61 -8.35
N GLY A 79 -10.21 -4.28 -8.41
CA GLY A 79 -10.76 -3.42 -7.36
C GLY A 79 -9.76 -3.00 -6.28
N PHE A 80 -8.47 -3.35 -6.41
CA PHE A 80 -7.47 -2.94 -5.42
C PHE A 80 -6.96 -1.52 -5.66
N GLU A 81 -7.19 -0.63 -4.69
CA GLU A 81 -6.54 0.68 -4.65
C GLU A 81 -5.05 0.53 -4.29
N VAL A 82 -4.20 0.59 -5.31
CA VAL A 82 -2.74 0.54 -5.18
C VAL A 82 -2.11 1.90 -5.44
N ASN A 83 -0.99 2.16 -4.77
CA ASN A 83 -0.18 3.35 -4.94
C ASN A 83 1.23 2.93 -5.36
N LEU A 84 1.71 3.49 -6.47
CA LEU A 84 3.07 3.30 -6.95
C LEU A 84 3.91 4.53 -6.62
N THR A 85 5.03 4.31 -5.95
CA THR A 85 5.98 5.39 -5.57
C THR A 85 7.37 5.01 -6.03
N LYS A 86 8.03 5.92 -6.74
CA LYS A 86 9.41 5.76 -7.17
C LYS A 86 10.31 6.59 -6.25
N LYS A 87 11.24 5.93 -5.58
CA LYS A 87 12.38 6.57 -4.91
C LYS A 87 13.64 6.30 -5.74
N GLU A 88 14.71 7.04 -5.49
CA GLU A 88 15.95 6.98 -6.29
C GLU A 88 16.45 5.55 -6.56
N LYS A 89 16.41 4.67 -5.55
CA LYS A 89 16.99 3.32 -5.61
C LYS A 89 15.97 2.19 -5.73
N HIS A 90 14.68 2.46 -5.57
CA HIS A 90 13.65 1.43 -5.57
C HIS A 90 12.28 1.99 -5.89
N ILE A 91 11.45 1.15 -6.52
CA ILE A 91 10.03 1.38 -6.70
C ILE A 91 9.29 0.61 -5.61
N ARG A 92 8.30 1.25 -5.01
CA ARG A 92 7.41 0.64 -4.03
C ARG A 92 5.98 0.74 -4.52
N LEU A 93 5.35 -0.41 -4.68
CA LEU A 93 3.92 -0.54 -4.90
C LEU A 93 3.28 -0.97 -3.59
N TYR A 94 2.26 -0.27 -3.12
CA TYR A 94 1.61 -0.62 -1.86
C TYR A 94 0.12 -0.35 -1.90
N MET A 95 -0.60 -1.12 -1.09
CA MET A 95 -2.02 -0.94 -0.81
C MET A 95 -2.22 -0.82 0.69
N SER A 96 -3.29 -0.15 1.08
CA SER A 96 -3.57 0.10 2.48
C SER A 96 -5.06 0.20 2.75
N GLY A 97 -5.46 -0.21 3.95
CA GLY A 97 -6.85 -0.16 4.38
C GLY A 97 -7.28 -1.52 4.92
N ARG A 98 -7.97 -1.51 6.05
CA ARG A 98 -8.36 -2.74 6.76
C ARG A 98 -9.16 -3.70 5.87
N LYS A 99 -10.20 -3.19 5.19
CA LYS A 99 -11.00 -3.97 4.24
C LYS A 99 -10.16 -4.43 3.06
N THR A 100 -9.42 -3.51 2.44
CA THR A 100 -8.61 -3.79 1.24
C THR A 100 -7.54 -4.84 1.49
N ILE A 101 -6.86 -4.82 2.65
CA ILE A 101 -5.88 -5.85 3.00
C ILE A 101 -6.54 -7.21 3.23
N LYS A 102 -7.75 -7.23 3.79
CA LYS A 102 -8.51 -8.48 3.95
C LYS A 102 -8.95 -9.05 2.61
N GLU A 103 -9.51 -8.23 1.72
CA GLU A 103 -9.88 -8.65 0.36
C GLU A 103 -8.66 -9.19 -0.42
N PHE A 104 -7.51 -8.52 -0.28
CA PHE A 104 -6.27 -8.96 -0.91
C PHE A 104 -5.78 -10.30 -0.35
N TYR A 105 -5.87 -10.48 0.97
CA TYR A 105 -5.56 -11.75 1.64
C TYR A 105 -6.48 -12.87 1.14
N ASP A 106 -7.79 -12.64 1.10
CA ASP A 106 -8.77 -13.63 0.67
C ASP A 106 -8.53 -14.04 -0.78
N TRP A 107 -8.27 -13.08 -1.67
CA TRP A 107 -7.96 -13.36 -3.06
C TRP A 107 -6.65 -14.15 -3.25
N MET A 108 -5.57 -13.77 -2.56
CA MET A 108 -4.28 -14.48 -2.68
C MET A 108 -4.31 -15.90 -2.11
N TYR A 109 -5.06 -16.11 -1.03
CA TYR A 109 -5.08 -17.35 -0.26
C TYR A 109 -6.37 -18.16 -0.41
N TYR A 110 -7.26 -17.79 -1.35
CA TYR A 110 -8.50 -18.51 -1.66
C TYR A 110 -8.23 -20.00 -1.95
N ASP A 111 -7.37 -20.27 -2.92
CA ASP A 111 -6.89 -21.61 -3.26
C ASP A 111 -5.40 -21.74 -2.90
N LYS A 112 -5.14 -21.93 -1.59
CA LYS A 112 -3.77 -22.02 -1.07
C LYS A 112 -3.30 -23.47 -1.05
N GLY A 113 -2.42 -23.81 -2.00
CA GLY A 113 -1.53 -24.97 -1.90
C GLY A 113 -0.22 -24.60 -1.21
N LEU A 114 0.71 -24.01 -1.97
CA LEU A 114 2.02 -23.57 -1.48
C LEU A 114 2.00 -22.10 -1.01
N TYR A 115 2.46 -21.86 0.22
CA TYR A 115 2.64 -20.54 0.81
C TYR A 115 3.64 -20.52 1.99
N LEU A 116 4.14 -19.34 2.35
CA LEU A 116 4.93 -19.16 3.56
C LEU A 116 4.05 -18.90 4.78
N LYS A 117 4.06 -19.83 5.75
CA LYS A 117 3.30 -19.74 7.01
C LYS A 117 3.50 -18.40 7.74
N ARG A 118 4.75 -17.92 7.86
CA ARG A 118 5.07 -16.63 8.51
C ARG A 118 4.33 -15.43 7.89
N LYS A 119 4.13 -15.45 6.57
CA LYS A 119 3.49 -14.36 5.83
C LYS A 119 1.98 -14.45 5.95
N PHE A 120 1.46 -15.66 5.78
CA PHE A 120 0.06 -15.97 5.98
C PHE A 120 -0.42 -15.61 7.39
N GLU A 121 0.34 -15.96 8.42
CA GLU A 121 -0.04 -15.72 9.82
C GLU A 121 0.02 -14.25 10.22
N ALA A 122 0.86 -13.45 9.57
CA ALA A 122 1.02 -12.03 9.87
C ALA A 122 -0.19 -11.18 9.44
N PHE A 123 -1.08 -11.69 8.58
CA PHE A 123 -2.27 -10.92 8.20
C PHE A 123 -3.21 -10.72 9.40
N PRO A 124 -3.74 -9.50 9.60
CA PRO A 124 -4.78 -9.24 10.58
C PRO A 124 -6.14 -9.77 10.10
N ASP A 125 -7.11 -9.87 11.01
CA ASP A 125 -8.53 -10.11 10.68
C ASP A 125 -8.85 -11.36 9.84
N LYS A 126 -7.97 -12.37 9.83
CA LYS A 126 -8.10 -13.59 9.01
C LYS A 126 -9.43 -14.34 9.18
N ASN A 127 -10.00 -14.28 10.38
CA ASN A 127 -11.24 -14.96 10.74
C ASN A 127 -12.48 -14.07 10.58
N LEU A 128 -12.32 -12.84 10.08
CA LEU A 128 -13.43 -11.93 9.80
C LEU A 128 -13.79 -11.99 8.32
N ASP A 129 -15.00 -11.59 8.00
CA ASP A 129 -15.43 -11.43 6.63
C ASP A 129 -15.15 -10.01 6.14
N ALA A 130 -14.62 -9.89 4.91
CA ALA A 130 -14.29 -8.61 4.29
C ALA A 130 -15.52 -7.69 4.17
N GLU A 131 -16.71 -8.25 3.99
CA GLU A 131 -17.97 -7.50 3.89
C GLU A 131 -18.30 -6.72 5.18
N THR A 132 -17.89 -7.25 6.33
CA THR A 132 -18.11 -6.63 7.65
C THR A 132 -17.11 -5.53 7.98
N LEU A 133 -16.04 -5.40 7.19
CA LEU A 133 -14.95 -4.47 7.43
C LEU A 133 -15.15 -3.16 6.66
N GLN A 134 -14.62 -2.08 7.22
CA GLN A 134 -14.56 -0.78 6.54
C GLN A 134 -13.15 -0.20 6.62
N ASN A 135 -12.75 0.47 5.55
CA ASN A 135 -11.54 1.28 5.57
C ASN A 135 -11.73 2.53 6.44
N ALA A 136 -10.64 3.05 6.99
CA ALA A 136 -10.70 4.28 7.77
C ALA A 136 -11.20 5.43 6.89
N LYS A 137 -12.20 6.19 7.40
CA LYS A 137 -12.80 7.32 6.67
C LYS A 137 -11.77 8.36 6.23
N LEU A 138 -10.76 8.62 7.07
CA LEU A 138 -9.70 9.60 6.80
C LEU A 138 -8.40 8.91 6.42
N LYS A 139 -7.89 9.20 5.22
CA LYS A 139 -6.55 8.78 4.79
C LYS A 139 -5.49 9.47 5.67
N LYS A 140 -4.59 8.68 6.28
CA LYS A 140 -3.51 9.17 7.16
C LYS A 140 -2.21 9.52 6.44
N THR A 141 -2.22 9.59 5.11
CA THR A 141 -1.03 9.96 4.33
C THR A 141 -0.60 11.39 4.65
N LYS A 142 0.71 11.67 4.59
CA LYS A 142 1.24 13.02 4.87
C LYS A 142 0.55 14.09 4.03
N GLN A 143 0.34 13.81 2.75
CA GLN A 143 -0.36 14.69 1.81
C GLN A 143 -1.81 14.94 2.24
N ALA A 144 -2.61 13.89 2.48
CA ALA A 144 -4.01 14.07 2.86
C ALA A 144 -4.17 14.78 4.23
N VAL A 145 -3.24 14.58 5.16
CA VAL A 145 -3.21 15.33 6.43
C VAL A 145 -2.88 16.80 6.17
N ALA A 146 -1.89 17.09 5.32
CA ALA A 146 -1.52 18.47 4.96
C ALA A 146 -2.66 19.20 4.25
N GLU A 147 -3.35 18.55 3.31
CA GLU A 147 -4.51 19.10 2.61
C GLU A 147 -5.65 19.44 3.58
N ARG A 148 -5.96 18.56 4.55
CA ARG A 148 -6.97 18.86 5.56
C ARG A 148 -6.57 19.99 6.51
N LYS A 149 -5.30 20.05 6.91
CA LYS A 149 -4.80 21.19 7.71
C LYS A 149 -4.92 22.50 6.95
N LYS A 150 -4.55 22.51 5.67
CA LYS A 150 -4.69 23.67 4.80
C LYS A 150 -6.16 24.09 4.68
N ALA A 151 -7.06 23.15 4.39
CA ALA A 151 -8.50 23.41 4.32
C ALA A 151 -9.05 23.98 5.63
N PHE A 152 -8.61 23.45 6.78
CA PHE A 152 -8.96 23.97 8.10
C PHE A 152 -8.52 25.43 8.26
N ILE A 153 -7.25 25.74 7.98
CA ILE A 153 -6.71 27.09 8.13
C ILE A 153 -7.42 28.05 7.18
N ASP A 154 -7.63 27.67 5.92
CA ASP A 154 -8.29 28.51 4.91
C ASP A 154 -9.76 28.82 5.25
N GLU A 155 -10.47 27.88 5.87
CA GLU A 155 -11.84 28.12 6.36
C GLU A 155 -11.87 28.95 7.63
N TYR A 156 -10.96 28.68 8.56
CA TYR A 156 -10.86 29.44 9.81
C TYR A 156 -10.55 30.92 9.53
N ARG A 157 -9.71 31.21 8.52
CA ARG A 157 -9.41 32.58 8.06
C ARG A 157 -10.65 33.38 7.62
N LYS A 158 -11.71 32.71 7.19
CA LYS A 158 -12.95 33.34 6.70
C LYS A 158 -14.00 33.45 7.78
N SER A 159 -14.22 32.35 8.50
CA SER A 159 -15.32 32.20 9.45
C SER A 159 -14.97 32.62 10.88
N TYR A 160 -13.68 32.63 11.22
CA TYR A 160 -13.19 32.72 12.61
C TYR A 160 -13.83 31.67 13.55
N CYS A 161 -14.33 30.57 12.99
CA CYS A 161 -15.08 29.54 13.72
C CYS A 161 -14.37 28.19 13.59
N VAL A 162 -13.86 27.68 14.73
CA VAL A 162 -13.18 26.38 14.78
C VAL A 162 -14.12 25.23 14.37
N HIS A 163 -15.40 25.32 14.75
CA HIS A 163 -16.38 24.27 14.43
C HIS A 163 -16.59 24.17 12.92
N GLN A 164 -16.80 25.31 12.26
CA GLN A 164 -16.98 25.38 10.80
C GLN A 164 -15.71 24.94 10.06
N ALA A 165 -14.53 25.35 10.53
CA ALA A 165 -13.26 24.89 9.98
C ALA A 165 -13.04 23.38 10.13
N CYS A 166 -13.45 22.78 11.26
CA CYS A 166 -13.40 21.33 11.45
C CYS A 166 -14.31 20.59 10.48
N GLU A 167 -15.54 21.10 10.28
CA GLU A 167 -16.52 20.54 9.35
C GLU A 167 -16.01 20.57 7.91
N THR A 168 -15.51 21.72 7.45
CA THR A 168 -14.91 21.88 6.11
C THR A 168 -13.70 20.97 5.90
N ALA A 169 -12.85 20.80 6.92
CA ALA A 169 -11.71 19.89 6.85
C ALA A 169 -12.08 18.40 7.04
N GLY A 170 -13.35 18.10 7.35
CA GLY A 170 -13.84 16.74 7.60
C GLY A 170 -13.21 16.08 8.83
N ILE A 171 -12.86 16.86 9.85
CA ILE A 171 -12.23 16.37 11.09
C ILE A 171 -13.11 16.63 12.32
N THR A 172 -12.82 15.89 13.39
CA THR A 172 -13.45 16.14 14.70
C THR A 172 -12.68 17.20 15.48
N LEU A 173 -13.35 17.86 16.44
CA LEU A 173 -12.69 18.77 17.39
C LEU A 173 -11.52 18.09 18.14
N GLY A 174 -11.66 16.82 18.51
CA GLY A 174 -10.58 16.06 19.15
C GLY A 174 -9.33 15.92 18.26
N THR A 175 -9.52 15.83 16.94
CA THR A 175 -8.40 15.81 15.98
C THR A 175 -7.71 17.17 15.91
N TYR A 176 -8.47 18.26 15.90
CA TYR A 176 -7.94 19.62 15.96
C TYR A 176 -7.10 19.85 17.23
N TYR A 177 -7.61 19.52 18.41
CA TYR A 177 -6.84 19.65 19.66
C TYR A 177 -5.58 18.79 19.67
N THR A 178 -5.66 17.60 19.07
CA THR A 178 -4.48 16.73 18.90
C THR A 178 -3.43 17.39 18.00
N TRP A 179 -3.84 18.03 16.90
CA TRP A 179 -2.93 18.79 16.04
C TRP A 179 -2.29 19.95 16.78
N LEU A 180 -3.06 20.77 17.50
CA LEU A 180 -2.51 21.86 18.30
C LEU A 180 -1.48 21.40 19.34
N LYS A 181 -1.71 20.24 19.96
CA LYS A 181 -0.82 19.72 21.01
C LYS A 181 0.42 19.04 20.46
N ARG A 182 0.31 18.28 19.36
CA ARG A 182 1.37 17.38 18.88
C ARG A 182 2.12 17.91 17.66
N ASP A 183 1.54 18.85 16.92
CA ASP A 183 2.06 19.33 15.66
C ASP A 183 2.50 20.79 15.77
N LYS A 184 3.79 21.00 16.05
CA LYS A 184 4.37 22.34 16.27
C LYS A 184 4.16 23.26 15.06
N SER A 185 4.36 22.74 13.85
CA SER A 185 4.20 23.51 12.61
C SER A 185 2.77 24.02 12.43
N PHE A 186 1.77 23.16 12.68
CA PHE A 186 0.37 23.57 12.61
C PHE A 186 0.00 24.55 13.73
N ASN A 187 0.52 24.34 14.94
CA ASN A 187 0.30 25.23 16.07
C ASN A 187 0.85 26.64 15.80
N GLU A 188 2.09 26.73 15.32
CA GLU A 188 2.73 27.99 14.94
C GLU A 188 1.96 28.70 13.81
N GLU A 189 1.58 27.97 12.75
CA GLU A 189 0.78 28.52 11.65
C GLU A 189 -0.58 29.07 12.13
N PHE A 190 -1.26 28.33 13.02
CA PHE A 190 -2.55 28.74 13.57
C PHE A 190 -2.44 29.99 14.45
N TYR A 191 -1.46 30.06 15.36
CA TYR A 191 -1.32 31.21 16.27
C TYR A 191 -0.64 32.43 15.65
N ASN A 192 0.21 32.26 14.63
CA ASN A 192 0.74 33.39 13.86
C ASN A 192 -0.36 34.17 13.14
N PHE A 193 -1.51 33.54 12.88
CA PHE A 193 -2.68 34.19 12.27
C PHE A 193 -3.61 34.86 13.29
N ILE A 194 -3.60 34.42 14.55
CA ILE A 194 -4.46 34.99 15.60
C ILE A 194 -3.90 36.32 16.14
N LYS A 195 -2.60 36.59 15.92
CA LYS A 195 -1.97 37.88 16.19
C LYS A 195 -2.29 38.90 15.11
#